data_AF-A0A2M7DNI2-F1
#
_entry.id   AF-A0A2M7DNI2-F1
#
_cell.length_a   1.000
_cell.length_b   1.000
_cell.length_c   1.000
_cell.angle_alpha   90.00
_cell.angle_beta   90.00
_cell.angle_gamma   90.00
#
_symmetry.space_group_name_H-M   'P 1'
#
loop_
_entity.id
_entity.type
_entity.pdbx_description
1 polymer ?
#
loop_
_entity_poly.entity_id
_entity_poly.type
_entity_poly.pdbx_seq_one_letter_code
_entity_poly.pdbx_strand_id
1 'polypeptide(L)'
;MKTFLNIKLVLVLLFTLNLQYTILNPQSSSLYAQDPQLFENTWYLEKLVIDSVEHFPPSNDEVNYIALDFFEPNQLVTTVCDQMNSTVMFIGSDQFEMSPAGFTLGGCSLNENSIYQDLYFFVLNEPISDLPFNPYIYSIVNQTNNTTSLIFTNSEGNQAYYNNVILSVRDYVKLNFIMLPNPSTGSVELNSIGKKMINITLVDINGRTVYIENLTEAKQQQTLSLLNKKNGLYFLQIQFEDGRVITKKLILNK
;
A
#
# COMPACT_ATOMS: atom_id res chain seq x y z
N MET A 1 -72.44 12.86 52.34
CA MET A 1 -71.10 13.48 52.47
C MET A 1 -70.03 12.37 52.39
N LYS A 2 -69.64 11.93 51.19
CA LYS A 2 -68.51 11.00 50.93
C LYS A 2 -68.39 10.73 49.42
N THR A 3 -67.97 11.72 48.64
CA THR A 3 -67.71 11.58 47.19
C THR A 3 -66.64 12.54 46.71
N PHE A 4 -65.57 12.73 47.50
CA PHE A 4 -64.43 13.58 47.10
C PHE A 4 -63.06 12.92 47.31
N LEU A 5 -63.03 11.60 47.54
CA LEU A 5 -61.80 10.87 47.81
C LEU A 5 -61.58 9.75 46.78
N ASN A 6 -61.60 10.07 45.49
CA ASN A 6 -61.12 9.12 44.48
C ASN A 6 -60.62 9.73 43.15
N ILE A 7 -60.46 11.05 43.06
CA ILE A 7 -59.94 11.68 41.84
C ILE A 7 -58.41 11.89 41.94
N LYS A 8 -57.87 12.18 43.13
CA LYS A 8 -56.40 12.29 43.32
C LYS A 8 -55.66 10.95 43.17
N LEU A 9 -56.30 9.82 43.49
CA LEU A 9 -55.67 8.50 43.35
C LEU A 9 -55.66 8.02 41.88
N VAL A 10 -56.71 8.32 41.13
CA VAL A 10 -56.82 7.96 39.70
C VAL A 10 -55.90 8.81 38.82
N LEU A 11 -55.71 10.10 39.13
CA LEU A 11 -54.77 10.96 38.41
C LEU A 11 -53.29 10.64 38.67
N VAL A 12 -52.94 10.14 39.86
CA VAL A 12 -51.56 9.69 40.16
C VAL A 12 -51.26 8.35 39.46
N LEU A 13 -52.23 7.45 39.34
CA LEU A 13 -52.07 6.20 38.58
C LEU A 13 -52.02 6.40 37.05
N LEU A 14 -52.66 7.45 36.51
CA LEU A 14 -52.55 7.80 35.08
C LEU A 14 -51.25 8.51 34.71
N PHE A 15 -50.56 9.13 35.67
CA PHE A 15 -49.23 9.71 35.47
C PHE A 15 -48.08 8.72 35.68
N THR A 16 -48.27 7.65 36.45
CA THR A 16 -47.26 6.58 36.57
C THR A 16 -47.34 5.54 35.46
N LEU A 17 -48.46 5.40 34.75
CA LEU A 17 -48.56 4.51 33.57
C LEU A 17 -48.09 5.14 32.25
N ASN A 18 -47.91 6.46 32.17
CA ASN A 18 -47.39 7.13 30.96
C ASN A 18 -45.89 7.45 31.01
N LEU A 19 -45.18 7.05 32.08
CA LEU A 19 -43.71 7.10 32.11
C LEU A 19 -43.04 5.74 31.85
N GLN A 20 -43.82 4.69 31.55
CA GLN A 20 -43.30 3.36 31.17
C GLN A 20 -43.60 2.97 29.71
N TYR A 21 -44.21 3.86 28.93
CA TYR A 21 -44.48 3.64 27.50
C TYR A 21 -43.58 4.44 26.55
N THR A 22 -42.49 5.04 27.04
CA THR A 22 -41.41 5.59 26.19
C THR A 22 -40.16 4.72 26.14
N ILE A 23 -40.20 3.52 26.70
CA ILE A 23 -39.12 2.53 26.56
C ILE A 23 -39.75 1.22 26.17
N LEU A 24 -40.16 1.08 24.90
CA LEU A 24 -40.37 -0.19 24.19
C LEU A 24 -40.80 0.11 22.74
N ASN A 25 -40.01 0.95 22.07
CA ASN A 25 -39.80 0.77 20.64
C ASN A 25 -38.30 0.65 20.47
N PRO A 26 -37.71 -0.55 20.57
CA PRO A 26 -36.47 -0.78 19.89
C PRO A 26 -36.84 -0.78 18.40
N GLN A 27 -37.08 0.39 17.82
CA GLN A 27 -36.46 0.59 16.53
C GLN A 27 -34.98 0.43 16.86
N SER A 28 -34.48 -0.75 16.58
CA SER A 28 -33.08 -0.97 16.33
C SER A 28 -32.72 0.01 15.22
N SER A 29 -32.46 1.26 15.59
CA SER A 29 -31.34 1.97 15.02
C SER A 29 -30.18 1.03 15.27
N SER A 30 -29.91 0.17 14.30
CA SER A 30 -28.57 -0.35 14.08
C SER A 30 -27.72 0.90 13.86
N LEU A 31 -27.32 1.51 14.98
CA LEU A 31 -26.10 2.28 15.09
C LEU A 31 -25.04 1.24 14.77
N TYR A 32 -24.79 1.03 13.48
CA TYR A 32 -23.55 0.41 13.09
C TYR A 32 -22.51 1.43 13.52
N ALA A 33 -21.90 1.17 14.68
CA ALA A 33 -20.65 1.84 15.00
C ALA A 33 -19.71 1.44 13.87
N GLN A 34 -19.15 2.43 13.18
CA GLN A 34 -18.10 2.19 12.19
C GLN A 34 -17.02 1.33 12.84
N ASP A 35 -16.36 0.47 12.07
CA ASP A 35 -15.23 -0.27 12.62
C ASP A 35 -14.17 0.74 13.11
N PRO A 36 -13.89 0.83 14.43
CA PRO A 36 -13.02 1.86 14.98
C PRO A 36 -11.60 1.77 14.40
N GLN A 37 -11.21 0.60 13.89
CA GLN A 37 -9.91 0.41 13.23
C GLN A 37 -9.72 1.34 12.02
N LEU A 38 -10.80 1.81 11.37
CA LEU A 38 -10.70 2.79 10.29
C LEU A 38 -9.98 4.08 10.75
N PHE A 39 -10.29 4.53 11.97
CA PHE A 39 -9.82 5.79 12.55
C PHE A 39 -8.57 5.60 13.43
N GLU A 40 -8.29 4.37 13.86
CA GLU A 40 -7.14 4.04 14.70
C GLU A 40 -5.85 3.77 13.89
N ASN A 41 -5.96 3.61 12.56
CA ASN A 41 -4.83 3.27 11.69
C ASN A 41 -4.67 4.27 10.54
N THR A 42 -3.42 4.50 10.13
CA THR A 42 -3.08 5.00 8.79
C THR A 42 -3.01 3.81 7.84
N TRP A 43 -3.64 3.94 6.68
CA TRP A 43 -3.73 2.88 5.67
C TRP A 43 -2.78 3.16 4.51
N TYR A 44 -1.75 2.34 4.37
CA TYR A 44 -0.75 2.46 3.30
C TYR A 44 -1.15 1.62 2.10
N LEU A 45 -1.24 2.24 0.93
CA LEU A 45 -1.64 1.57 -0.31
C LEU A 45 -0.60 0.52 -0.72
N GLU A 46 -1.06 -0.72 -0.90
CA GLU A 46 -0.27 -1.83 -1.43
C GLU A 46 -0.41 -1.93 -2.95
N LYS A 47 -1.65 -1.90 -3.45
CA LYS A 47 -1.97 -2.03 -4.87
C LYS A 47 -3.40 -1.58 -5.19
N LEU A 48 -3.64 -1.34 -6.47
CA LEU A 48 -4.95 -1.20 -7.07
C LEU A 48 -5.25 -2.42 -7.94
N VAL A 49 -6.52 -2.78 -8.05
CA VAL A 49 -7.02 -3.75 -9.02
C VAL A 49 -8.08 -3.07 -9.86
N ILE A 50 -7.76 -2.76 -11.12
CA ILE A 50 -8.64 -2.07 -12.07
C ILE A 50 -8.84 -3.02 -13.24
N ASP A 51 -10.09 -3.32 -13.60
CA ASP A 51 -10.42 -4.29 -14.66
C ASP A 51 -9.68 -5.64 -14.50
N SER A 52 -9.53 -6.10 -13.25
CA SER A 52 -8.75 -7.31 -12.87
C SER A 52 -7.24 -7.25 -13.13
N VAL A 53 -6.68 -6.07 -13.43
CA VAL A 53 -5.24 -5.84 -13.59
C VAL A 53 -4.69 -5.20 -12.32
N GLU A 54 -3.59 -5.76 -11.80
CA GLU A 54 -2.90 -5.22 -10.63
C GLU A 54 -1.98 -4.05 -11.02
N HIS A 55 -2.08 -2.95 -10.27
CA HIS A 55 -1.21 -1.78 -10.38
C HIS A 55 -0.55 -1.52 -9.03
N PHE A 56 0.77 -1.39 -9.02
CA PHE A 56 1.56 -1.16 -7.80
C PHE A 56 2.08 0.28 -7.74
N PRO A 57 2.05 0.92 -6.56
CA PRO A 57 2.47 2.31 -6.43
C PRO A 57 3.98 2.46 -6.68
N PRO A 58 4.42 3.59 -7.28
CA PRO A 58 5.83 3.92 -7.35
C PRO A 58 6.39 4.16 -5.94
N SER A 59 7.68 3.90 -5.77
CA SER A 59 8.42 4.25 -4.54
C SER A 59 9.75 4.86 -4.93
N ASN A 60 9.87 6.16 -4.71
CA ASN A 60 11.00 6.99 -5.08
C ASN A 60 11.12 8.19 -4.11
N ASP A 61 12.13 9.04 -4.31
CA ASP A 61 12.40 10.17 -3.43
C ASP A 61 11.28 11.23 -3.38
N GLU A 62 10.36 11.23 -4.36
CA GLU A 62 9.21 12.13 -4.40
C GLU A 62 7.97 11.52 -3.73
N VAL A 63 7.66 10.25 -4.02
CA VAL A 63 6.58 9.50 -3.39
C VAL A 63 7.16 8.25 -2.75
N ASN A 64 7.34 8.30 -1.43
CA ASN A 64 7.86 7.15 -0.67
C ASN A 64 6.80 6.06 -0.48
N TYR A 65 5.57 6.49 -0.19
CA TYR A 65 4.38 5.68 0.03
C TYR A 65 3.13 6.54 -0.23
N ILE A 66 1.99 5.89 -0.44
CA ILE A 66 0.68 6.54 -0.54
C ILE A 66 -0.13 6.13 0.68
N ALA A 67 -0.60 7.11 1.44
CA ALA A 67 -1.35 6.89 2.68
C ALA A 67 -2.78 7.41 2.57
N LEU A 68 -3.67 6.76 3.30
CA LEU A 68 -5.07 7.11 3.46
C LEU A 68 -5.39 7.15 4.95
N ASP A 69 -5.97 8.24 5.40
CA ASP A 69 -6.34 8.47 6.79
C ASP A 69 -7.83 8.80 6.90
N PHE A 70 -8.48 8.24 7.92
CA PHE A 70 -9.82 8.62 8.33
C PHE A 70 -9.74 9.51 9.58
N PHE A 71 -10.43 10.65 9.53
CA PHE A 71 -10.52 11.58 10.64
C PHE A 71 -11.95 11.73 11.13
N GLU A 72 -12.10 11.78 12.44
CA GLU A 72 -13.37 12.14 13.07
C GLU A 72 -13.74 13.60 12.75
N PRO A 73 -15.02 13.90 12.45
CA PRO A 73 -16.15 12.99 12.56
C PRO A 73 -16.37 12.07 11.35
N ASN A 74 -15.88 12.41 10.14
CA ASN A 74 -16.26 11.75 8.88
C ASN A 74 -15.41 12.23 7.69
N GLN A 75 -14.10 12.42 7.87
CA GLN A 75 -13.21 12.82 6.77
C GLN A 75 -12.33 11.67 6.31
N LEU A 76 -12.08 11.63 5.00
CA LEU A 76 -11.09 10.80 4.36
C LEU A 76 -10.08 11.73 3.68
N VAL A 77 -8.80 11.50 3.92
CA VAL A 77 -7.70 12.24 3.31
C VAL A 77 -6.68 11.25 2.76
N THR A 78 -6.18 11.50 1.55
CA THR A 78 -5.09 10.73 0.97
C THR A 78 -4.20 11.62 0.12
N THR A 79 -2.93 11.26 0.02
CA THR A 79 -1.94 12.08 -0.68
C THR A 79 -1.04 11.21 -1.54
N VAL A 80 -0.85 11.64 -2.79
CA VAL A 80 0.25 11.17 -3.65
C VAL A 80 1.24 12.33 -3.76
N CYS A 81 1.09 13.21 -4.75
CA CYS A 81 1.74 14.51 -4.80
C CYS A 81 0.76 15.61 -4.45
N ASP A 82 -0.49 15.45 -4.91
CA ASP A 82 -1.64 16.20 -4.46
C ASP A 82 -2.34 15.47 -3.32
N GLN A 83 -2.91 16.26 -2.41
CA GLN A 83 -3.82 15.77 -1.40
C GLN A 83 -5.24 15.79 -1.96
N MET A 84 -5.94 14.66 -1.83
CA MET A 84 -7.37 14.53 -2.00
C MET A 84 -8.04 14.44 -0.63
N ASN A 85 -9.15 15.16 -0.44
CA ASN A 85 -9.98 15.04 0.76
C ASN A 85 -11.48 14.92 0.42
N SER A 86 -12.22 14.14 1.19
CA SER A 86 -13.67 14.01 1.04
C SER A 86 -14.35 13.78 2.39
N THR A 87 -15.63 14.11 2.47
CA THR A 87 -16.50 13.70 3.59
C THR A 87 -17.07 12.33 3.29
N VAL A 88 -16.95 11.40 4.23
CA VAL A 88 -17.52 10.05 4.14
C VAL A 88 -18.82 9.93 4.94
N MET A 89 -19.82 9.29 4.37
CA MET A 89 -21.09 8.97 5.01
C MET A 89 -21.22 7.45 5.08
N PHE A 90 -21.06 6.88 6.26
CA PHE A 90 -21.19 5.44 6.45
C PHE A 90 -22.64 4.98 6.31
N ILE A 91 -22.84 3.91 5.55
CA ILE A 91 -24.14 3.29 5.30
C ILE A 91 -24.01 1.82 5.71
N GLY A 92 -24.65 1.44 6.81
CA GLY A 92 -24.49 0.08 7.32
C GLY A 92 -23.15 -0.13 8.05
N SER A 93 -22.71 -1.39 8.13
CA SER A 93 -21.48 -1.79 8.82
C SER A 93 -20.23 -1.79 7.95
N ASP A 94 -20.38 -1.91 6.64
CA ASP A 94 -19.32 -2.25 5.70
C ASP A 94 -19.35 -1.39 4.43
N GLN A 95 -20.12 -0.30 4.41
CA GLN A 95 -20.21 0.60 3.27
C GLN A 95 -20.14 2.07 3.67
N PHE A 96 -19.70 2.90 2.75
CA PHE A 96 -19.80 4.35 2.86
C PHE A 96 -19.98 5.01 1.48
N GLU A 97 -20.51 6.22 1.49
CA GLU A 97 -20.54 7.12 0.35
C GLU A 97 -19.59 8.29 0.59
N MET A 98 -18.83 8.66 -0.44
CA MET A 98 -18.02 9.87 -0.44
C MET A 98 -18.84 11.05 -0.97
N SER A 99 -18.56 12.25 -0.47
CA SER A 99 -18.95 13.48 -1.14
C SER A 99 -17.98 13.78 -2.30
N PRO A 100 -18.31 14.70 -3.22
CA PRO A 100 -17.33 15.21 -4.19
C PRO A 100 -16.03 15.63 -3.49
N ALA A 101 -14.90 15.15 -4.01
CA ALA A 101 -13.61 15.34 -3.38
C ALA A 101 -13.02 16.73 -3.68
N GLY A 102 -12.27 17.28 -2.73
CA GLY A 102 -11.38 18.41 -2.92
C GLY A 102 -9.96 17.95 -3.22
N PHE A 103 -9.23 18.72 -4.02
CA PHE A 103 -7.86 18.42 -4.42
C PHE A 103 -6.95 19.64 -4.24
N THR A 104 -5.69 19.42 -3.86
CA THR A 104 -4.64 20.42 -4.03
C THR A 104 -4.13 20.44 -5.47
N LEU A 105 -3.33 21.46 -5.83
CA LEU A 105 -2.83 21.68 -7.19
C LEU A 105 -1.29 21.82 -7.22
N GLY A 106 -0.59 20.99 -6.46
CA GLY A 106 0.86 20.89 -6.42
C GLY A 106 1.43 20.07 -7.59
N GLY A 107 0.81 18.94 -7.92
CA GLY A 107 1.27 18.02 -8.96
C GLY A 107 2.58 17.29 -8.63
N CYS A 108 2.94 16.30 -9.46
CA CYS A 108 4.20 15.57 -9.34
C CYS A 108 5.27 16.08 -10.32
N SER A 109 6.53 16.00 -9.90
CA SER A 109 7.73 16.28 -10.72
C SER A 109 8.13 15.07 -11.57
N LEU A 110 7.91 13.84 -11.08
CA LEU A 110 8.18 12.61 -11.82
C LEU A 110 6.90 12.12 -12.52
N ASN A 111 7.03 11.85 -13.82
CA ASN A 111 5.91 11.42 -14.66
C ASN A 111 5.28 10.09 -14.18
N GLU A 112 6.07 9.17 -13.61
CA GLU A 112 5.54 7.93 -13.04
C GLU A 112 4.61 8.17 -11.86
N ASN A 113 4.89 9.20 -11.05
CA ASN A 113 4.05 9.58 -9.91
C ASN A 113 2.79 10.29 -10.40
N SER A 114 2.87 11.16 -11.41
CA SER A 114 1.70 11.80 -12.03
C SER A 114 0.73 10.76 -12.58
N ILE A 115 1.23 9.80 -13.36
CA ILE A 115 0.41 8.72 -13.95
C ILE A 115 -0.25 7.89 -12.85
N TYR A 116 0.50 7.55 -11.80
CA TYR A 116 -0.06 6.75 -10.72
C TYR A 116 -1.07 7.52 -9.87
N GLN A 117 -0.88 8.82 -9.65
CA GLN A 117 -1.85 9.68 -8.99
C GLN A 117 -3.19 9.68 -9.75
N ASP A 118 -3.15 9.85 -11.07
CA ASP A 118 -4.37 9.82 -11.89
C ASP A 118 -5.09 8.47 -11.79
N LEU A 119 -4.34 7.36 -11.85
CA LEU A 119 -4.90 6.01 -11.67
C LEU A 119 -5.50 5.80 -10.28
N TYR A 120 -4.84 6.29 -9.24
CA TYR A 120 -5.30 6.14 -7.87
C TYR A 120 -6.54 6.97 -7.58
N PHE A 121 -6.54 8.24 -7.99
CA PHE A 121 -7.70 9.11 -7.83
C PHE A 121 -8.85 8.65 -8.70
N PHE A 122 -8.62 8.05 -9.87
CA PHE A 122 -9.66 7.38 -10.65
C PHE A 122 -10.40 6.30 -9.84
N VAL A 123 -9.71 5.50 -9.00
CA VAL A 123 -10.42 4.49 -8.18
C VAL A 123 -11.36 5.12 -7.15
N LEU A 124 -11.06 6.34 -6.70
CA LEU A 124 -11.79 7.04 -5.64
C LEU A 124 -12.75 8.15 -6.14
N ASN A 125 -12.61 8.60 -7.38
CA ASN A 125 -13.38 9.70 -7.96
C ASN A 125 -13.43 9.60 -9.51
N GLU A 126 -14.63 9.62 -10.10
CA GLU A 126 -14.83 9.67 -11.56
C GLU A 126 -14.19 10.95 -12.12
N PRO A 127 -13.23 10.86 -13.04
CA PRO A 127 -12.57 12.02 -13.62
C PRO A 127 -13.46 12.83 -14.57
N ILE A 128 -14.55 12.24 -15.09
CA ILE A 128 -15.40 12.93 -16.07
C ILE A 128 -16.47 13.79 -15.38
N SER A 129 -17.00 13.31 -14.25
CA SER A 129 -18.07 14.00 -13.53
C SER A 129 -17.64 14.64 -12.21
N ASP A 130 -16.39 14.44 -11.77
CA ASP A 130 -15.91 14.80 -10.44
C ASP A 130 -16.80 14.23 -9.32
N LEU A 131 -17.37 13.05 -9.57
CA LEU A 131 -18.27 12.37 -8.64
C LEU A 131 -17.61 11.08 -8.14
N PRO A 132 -17.74 10.74 -6.86
CA PRO A 132 -17.20 9.47 -6.36
C PRO A 132 -17.99 8.27 -6.91
N PHE A 133 -17.30 7.13 -7.05
CA PHE A 133 -17.87 5.82 -7.42
C PHE A 133 -18.63 5.17 -6.26
N ASN A 134 -19.63 5.88 -5.75
CA ASN A 134 -20.45 5.45 -4.63
C ASN A 134 -21.39 4.29 -5.00
N PRO A 135 -21.74 3.43 -4.02
CA PRO A 135 -21.13 3.33 -2.70
C PRO A 135 -19.81 2.55 -2.74
N TYR A 136 -18.97 2.76 -1.73
CA TYR A 136 -17.77 1.96 -1.50
C TYR A 136 -18.07 0.88 -0.46
N ILE A 137 -17.76 -0.37 -0.79
CA ILE A 137 -17.74 -1.48 0.15
C ILE A 137 -16.33 -1.58 0.72
N TYR A 138 -16.21 -1.76 2.03
CA TYR A 138 -14.93 -1.97 2.68
C TYR A 138 -14.90 -3.22 3.54
N SER A 139 -13.72 -3.82 3.69
CA SER A 139 -13.48 -4.92 4.61
C SER A 139 -12.14 -4.78 5.31
N ILE A 140 -12.12 -5.02 6.61
CA ILE A 140 -10.91 -5.05 7.43
C ILE A 140 -10.56 -6.51 7.76
N VAL A 141 -9.34 -6.93 7.44
CA VAL A 141 -8.86 -8.30 7.63
C VAL A 141 -7.59 -8.29 8.47
N ASN A 142 -7.67 -8.86 9.68
CA ASN A 142 -6.51 -9.07 10.55
C ASN A 142 -5.71 -10.30 10.07
N GLN A 143 -4.41 -10.10 9.81
CA GLN A 143 -3.49 -11.13 9.35
C GLN A 143 -2.68 -11.75 10.50
N THR A 144 -2.08 -12.92 10.25
CA THR A 144 -1.34 -13.72 11.26
C THR A 144 -0.04 -13.09 11.76
N ASN A 145 0.47 -12.06 11.08
CA ASN A 145 1.71 -11.34 11.38
C ASN A 145 1.46 -10.01 12.13
N ASN A 146 0.29 -9.83 12.76
CA ASN A 146 -0.17 -8.59 13.39
C ASN A 146 -0.31 -7.39 12.43
N THR A 147 -0.41 -7.64 11.11
CA THR A 147 -0.81 -6.59 10.16
C THR A 147 -2.30 -6.69 9.89
N THR A 148 -2.91 -5.56 9.58
CA THR A 148 -4.33 -5.45 9.26
C THR A 148 -4.43 -4.86 7.87
N SER A 149 -5.25 -5.48 7.03
CA SER A 149 -5.51 -4.98 5.68
C SER A 149 -6.88 -4.34 5.60
N LEU A 150 -6.96 -3.26 4.82
CA LEU A 150 -8.20 -2.63 4.41
C LEU A 150 -8.34 -2.80 2.90
N ILE A 151 -9.51 -3.26 2.47
CA ILE A 151 -9.83 -3.41 1.06
C ILE A 151 -11.03 -2.53 0.79
N PHE A 152 -10.92 -1.66 -0.21
CA PHE A 152 -12.05 -0.93 -0.78
C PHE A 152 -12.44 -1.52 -2.11
N THR A 153 -13.74 -1.56 -2.37
CA THR A 153 -14.31 -1.87 -3.68
C THR A 153 -15.34 -0.81 -4.02
N ASN A 154 -15.14 -0.11 -5.12
CA ASN A 154 -16.06 0.92 -5.59
C ASN A 154 -17.23 0.30 -6.40
N SER A 155 -18.19 1.11 -6.82
CA SER A 155 -19.38 0.63 -7.53
C SER A 155 -19.11 -0.02 -8.90
N GLU A 156 -17.96 0.28 -9.52
CA GLU A 156 -17.51 -0.35 -10.78
C GLU A 156 -16.74 -1.66 -10.52
N GLY A 157 -16.52 -2.03 -9.26
CA GLY A 157 -15.77 -3.23 -8.88
C GLY A 157 -14.25 -3.04 -8.86
N ASN A 158 -13.74 -1.83 -9.07
CA ASN A 158 -12.33 -1.51 -8.91
C ASN A 158 -11.98 -1.51 -7.42
N GLN A 159 -10.77 -1.98 -7.10
CA GLN A 159 -10.36 -2.21 -5.73
C GLN A 159 -9.07 -1.48 -5.38
N ALA A 160 -8.99 -1.05 -4.12
CA ALA A 160 -7.76 -0.55 -3.51
C ALA A 160 -7.43 -1.36 -2.26
N TYR A 161 -6.22 -1.91 -2.21
CA TYR A 161 -5.72 -2.74 -1.13
C TYR A 161 -4.73 -1.93 -0.31
N TYR A 162 -4.95 -1.85 1.00
CA TYR A 162 -4.12 -1.14 1.95
C TYR A 162 -3.69 -2.04 3.10
N ASN A 163 -2.61 -1.65 3.79
CA ASN A 163 -2.17 -2.25 5.05
C ASN A 163 -1.95 -1.17 6.10
N ASN A 164 -2.12 -1.51 7.38
CA ASN A 164 -1.86 -0.60 8.51
C ASN A 164 -0.37 -0.42 8.85
N VAL A 165 0.51 -1.05 8.09
CA VAL A 165 1.95 -0.87 8.15
C VAL A 165 2.48 -0.69 6.73
N ILE A 166 3.56 0.06 6.58
CA ILE A 166 4.32 0.08 5.34
C ILE A 166 4.98 -1.28 5.21
N LEU A 167 4.36 -2.17 4.44
CA LEU A 167 5.03 -3.39 3.98
C LEU A 167 6.11 -2.93 3.01
N SER A 168 7.39 -3.17 3.36
CA SER A 168 8.56 -2.76 2.57
C SER A 168 8.28 -3.02 1.09
N VAL A 169 8.07 -1.94 0.33
CA VAL A 169 8.16 -1.94 -1.11
C VAL A 169 9.57 -2.42 -1.37
N ARG A 170 9.75 -3.68 -1.83
CA ARG A 170 11.04 -4.38 -2.00
C ARG A 170 12.15 -3.36 -1.94
N ASP A 171 12.78 -3.20 -0.78
CA ASP A 171 13.79 -2.18 -0.60
C ASP A 171 14.84 -2.40 -1.69
N TYR A 172 14.76 -1.64 -2.78
CA TYR A 172 15.87 -1.46 -3.68
C TYR A 172 16.76 -0.47 -2.95
N VAL A 173 17.29 -0.88 -1.78
CA VAL A 173 18.48 -0.28 -1.21
C VAL A 173 19.49 -0.46 -2.32
N LYS A 174 19.69 0.62 -3.08
CA LYS A 174 20.61 0.70 -4.20
C LYS A 174 21.94 0.20 -3.68
N LEU A 175 22.23 -1.07 -3.99
CA LEU A 175 23.44 -1.69 -3.51
C LEU A 175 24.56 -1.00 -4.28
N ASN A 176 25.38 -0.24 -3.55
CA ASN A 176 26.48 0.52 -4.09
C ASN A 176 27.56 -0.46 -4.55
N PHE A 177 27.36 -0.97 -5.77
CA PHE A 177 28.19 -1.96 -6.41
C PHE A 177 28.86 -1.38 -7.65
N ILE A 178 30.17 -1.47 -7.67
CA ILE A 178 31.03 -1.01 -8.76
C ILE A 178 31.64 -2.24 -9.43
N MET A 179 31.58 -2.28 -10.77
CA MET A 179 32.21 -3.30 -11.60
C MET A 179 33.00 -2.61 -12.70
N LEU A 180 34.32 -2.78 -12.70
CA LEU A 180 35.21 -2.12 -13.65
C LEU A 180 36.42 -2.99 -14.05
N PRO A 181 36.98 -2.79 -15.25
CA PRO A 181 36.38 -2.06 -16.36
C PRO A 181 35.20 -2.84 -16.98
N ASN A 182 34.33 -2.14 -17.68
CA ASN A 182 33.29 -2.74 -18.53
C ASN A 182 33.05 -1.84 -19.74
N PRO A 183 33.44 -2.22 -20.98
CA PRO A 183 33.98 -3.53 -21.38
C PRO A 183 35.33 -3.90 -20.73
N SER A 184 35.59 -5.20 -20.59
CA SER A 184 36.82 -5.76 -19.99
C SER A 184 37.58 -6.66 -20.95
N THR A 185 38.91 -6.67 -20.85
CA THR A 185 39.82 -7.61 -21.52
C THR A 185 39.98 -8.93 -20.74
N GLY A 186 39.16 -9.16 -19.71
CA GLY A 186 39.15 -10.41 -18.94
C GLY A 186 39.64 -10.30 -17.50
N SER A 187 40.03 -9.12 -17.02
CA SER A 187 40.19 -8.84 -15.58
C SER A 187 39.10 -7.87 -15.16
N VAL A 188 38.33 -8.21 -14.12
CA VAL A 188 37.21 -7.40 -13.63
C VAL A 188 37.29 -7.25 -12.12
N GLU A 189 37.31 -6.02 -11.64
CA GLU A 189 37.22 -5.69 -10.23
C GLU A 189 35.77 -5.45 -9.83
N LEU A 190 35.37 -6.09 -8.74
CA LEU A 190 34.08 -5.95 -8.09
C LEU A 190 34.29 -5.28 -6.74
N ASN A 191 33.52 -4.23 -6.47
CA ASN A 191 33.52 -3.56 -5.17
C ASN A 191 32.07 -3.31 -4.72
N SER A 192 31.77 -3.69 -3.49
CA SER A 192 30.48 -3.55 -2.83
C SER A 192 30.63 -2.76 -1.53
N ILE A 193 29.99 -1.61 -1.45
CA ILE A 193 30.02 -0.76 -0.26
C ILE A 193 28.96 -1.24 0.74
N GLY A 194 29.38 -1.57 1.95
CA GLY A 194 28.50 -1.91 3.07
C GLY A 194 27.90 -3.32 3.03
N LYS A 195 28.18 -4.12 2.00
CA LYS A 195 27.66 -5.49 1.86
C LYS A 195 28.72 -6.44 1.33
N LYS A 196 28.81 -7.64 1.93
CA LYS A 196 29.79 -8.65 1.53
C LYS A 196 29.18 -9.65 0.56
N MET A 197 29.91 -9.94 -0.51
CA MET A 197 29.60 -10.94 -1.52
C MET A 197 29.98 -12.33 -1.00
N ILE A 198 29.19 -13.35 -1.34
CA ILE A 198 29.43 -14.75 -0.98
C ILE A 198 29.54 -15.68 -2.19
N ASN A 199 28.88 -15.36 -3.30
CA ASN A 199 28.91 -16.17 -4.51
C ASN A 199 28.83 -15.28 -5.75
N ILE A 200 29.61 -15.63 -6.78
CA ILE A 200 29.69 -14.92 -8.04
C ILE A 200 29.49 -15.94 -9.17
N THR A 201 28.51 -15.69 -10.02
CA THR A 201 28.14 -16.57 -11.13
C THR A 201 28.15 -15.79 -12.44
N LEU A 202 28.77 -16.33 -13.49
CA LEU A 202 28.74 -15.76 -14.84
C LEU A 202 27.86 -16.61 -15.74
N VAL A 203 26.91 -15.97 -16.41
CA VAL A 203 25.93 -16.58 -17.29
C VAL A 203 26.09 -16.02 -18.71
N ASP A 204 26.08 -16.86 -19.73
CA ASP A 204 26.10 -16.43 -21.13
C ASP A 204 24.71 -15.96 -21.62
N ILE A 205 24.64 -15.41 -22.82
CA ILE A 205 23.38 -14.93 -23.42
C ILE A 205 22.31 -16.02 -23.62
N ASN A 206 22.72 -17.29 -23.60
CA ASN A 206 21.81 -18.43 -23.72
C ASN A 206 21.35 -18.94 -22.33
N GLY A 207 21.68 -18.23 -21.26
CA GLY A 207 21.32 -18.61 -19.90
C GLY A 207 22.20 -19.71 -19.29
N ARG A 208 23.30 -20.11 -19.95
CA ARG A 208 24.18 -21.15 -19.41
C ARG A 208 25.18 -20.55 -18.42
N THR A 209 25.31 -21.17 -17.26
CA THR A 209 26.36 -20.82 -16.31
C THR A 209 27.72 -21.27 -16.84
N VAL A 210 28.61 -20.31 -17.08
CA VAL A 210 29.94 -20.54 -17.66
C VAL A 210 31.08 -20.33 -16.67
N TYR A 211 30.80 -19.79 -15.48
CA TYR A 211 31.74 -19.63 -14.38
C TYR A 211 30.99 -19.49 -13.05
N ILE A 212 31.55 -20.05 -11.98
CA ILE A 212 31.05 -19.93 -10.61
C ILE A 212 32.28 -19.76 -9.70
N GLU A 213 32.20 -18.83 -8.76
CA GLU A 213 33.15 -18.67 -7.67
C GLU A 213 32.39 -18.51 -6.35
N ASN A 214 32.49 -19.52 -5.50
CA ASN A 214 32.03 -19.47 -4.11
C ASN A 214 33.16 -18.90 -3.26
N LEU A 215 32.93 -17.75 -2.62
CA LEU A 215 33.93 -17.09 -1.80
C LEU A 215 34.00 -17.79 -0.44
N THR A 216 35.19 -18.27 -0.06
CA THR A 216 35.42 -18.95 1.22
C THR A 216 35.14 -18.05 2.42
N GLU A 217 35.31 -16.74 2.24
CA GLU A 217 34.95 -15.70 3.19
C GLU A 217 34.18 -14.63 2.42
N ALA A 218 33.19 -14.03 3.08
CA ALA A 218 32.43 -12.97 2.44
C ALA A 218 33.29 -11.70 2.27
N LYS A 219 33.32 -11.13 1.06
CA LYS A 219 34.21 -10.01 0.71
C LYS A 219 33.46 -8.81 0.16
N GLN A 220 33.91 -7.61 0.50
CA GLN A 220 33.46 -6.38 -0.14
C GLN A 220 34.16 -6.11 -1.47
N GLN A 221 35.36 -6.67 -1.69
CA GLN A 221 36.13 -6.51 -2.91
C GLN A 221 36.62 -7.86 -3.43
N GLN A 222 36.54 -8.06 -4.75
CA GLN A 222 36.99 -9.29 -5.41
C GLN A 222 37.44 -8.97 -6.84
N THR A 223 38.51 -9.62 -7.30
CA THR A 223 38.97 -9.53 -8.68
C THR A 223 38.73 -10.85 -9.39
N LEU A 224 38.04 -10.80 -10.53
CA LEU A 224 37.75 -11.96 -11.36
C LEU A 224 38.73 -12.04 -12.54
N SER A 225 39.27 -13.23 -12.77
CA SER A 225 40.02 -13.56 -13.98
C SER A 225 39.16 -14.39 -14.93
N LEU A 226 38.75 -13.75 -16.02
CA LEU A 226 37.94 -14.29 -17.12
C LEU A 226 38.75 -14.38 -18.42
N LEU A 227 40.08 -14.47 -18.32
CA LEU A 227 41.00 -14.57 -19.46
C LEU A 227 40.74 -15.81 -20.34
N ASN A 228 40.13 -16.86 -19.80
CA ASN A 228 39.73 -18.06 -20.54
C ASN A 228 38.32 -18.00 -21.17
N LYS A 229 37.55 -16.92 -20.96
CA LYS A 229 36.22 -16.75 -21.54
C LYS A 229 36.28 -16.09 -22.92
N LYS A 230 35.34 -16.42 -23.80
CA LYS A 230 35.29 -15.83 -25.15
C LYS A 230 34.85 -14.36 -25.08
N ASN A 231 35.14 -13.60 -26.14
CA ASN A 231 34.57 -12.26 -26.29
C ASN A 231 33.04 -12.37 -26.43
N GLY A 232 32.29 -11.44 -25.86
CA GLY A 232 30.84 -11.46 -25.88
C GLY A 232 30.17 -10.77 -24.68
N LEU A 233 28.83 -10.84 -24.68
CA LEU A 233 27.99 -10.35 -23.60
C LEU A 233 27.77 -11.47 -22.56
N TYR A 234 27.85 -11.10 -21.29
CA TYR A 234 27.59 -11.98 -20.16
C TYR A 234 26.74 -11.26 -19.11
N PHE A 235 26.08 -12.05 -18.26
CA PHE A 235 25.41 -11.58 -17.05
C PHE A 235 26.20 -12.10 -15.83
N LEU A 236 26.70 -11.16 -15.04
CA LEU A 236 27.37 -11.45 -13.77
C LEU A 236 26.34 -11.35 -12.64
N GLN A 237 26.05 -12.46 -12.00
CA GLN A 237 25.18 -12.56 -10.84
C GLN A 237 26.03 -12.61 -9.58
N ILE A 238 25.73 -11.77 -8.60
CA ILE A 238 26.45 -11.69 -7.32
C ILE A 238 25.45 -11.84 -6.19
N GLN A 239 25.69 -12.82 -5.33
CA GLN A 239 24.92 -13.05 -4.11
C GLN A 239 25.65 -12.46 -2.91
N PHE A 240 24.90 -11.82 -2.01
CA PHE A 240 25.40 -11.21 -0.78
C PHE A 240 25.00 -12.02 0.46
N GLU A 241 25.65 -11.75 1.59
CA GLU A 241 25.37 -12.40 2.88
C GLU A 241 23.91 -12.25 3.35
N ASP A 242 23.25 -11.14 2.99
CA ASP A 242 21.85 -10.88 3.34
C ASP A 242 20.84 -11.54 2.39
N GLY A 243 21.31 -12.46 1.54
CA GLY A 243 20.48 -13.22 0.60
C GLY A 243 20.15 -12.48 -0.69
N ARG A 244 20.47 -11.17 -0.81
CA ARG A 244 20.22 -10.41 -2.03
C ARG A 244 21.09 -10.91 -3.17
N VAL A 245 20.54 -10.86 -4.39
CA VAL A 245 21.26 -11.17 -5.63
C VAL A 245 21.14 -9.98 -6.58
N ILE A 246 22.26 -9.50 -7.10
CA ILE A 246 22.27 -8.49 -8.17
C ILE A 246 22.74 -9.14 -9.47
N THR A 247 22.26 -8.61 -10.59
CA THR A 247 22.73 -8.99 -11.93
C THR A 247 23.33 -7.76 -12.63
N LYS A 248 24.54 -7.90 -13.18
CA LYS A 248 25.22 -6.86 -13.96
C LYS A 248 25.57 -7.37 -15.35
N LYS A 249 25.34 -6.55 -16.36
CA LYS A 249 25.75 -6.81 -17.75
C LYS A 249 27.25 -6.60 -17.88
N LEU A 250 27.99 -7.61 -18.31
CA LEU A 250 29.44 -7.56 -18.54
C LEU A 250 29.75 -7.79 -20.03
N ILE A 251 30.59 -6.95 -20.62
CA ILE A 251 31.06 -7.10 -21.99
C ILE A 251 32.54 -7.50 -21.93
N LEU A 252 32.88 -8.67 -22.48
CA LEU A 252 34.26 -9.08 -22.68
C LEU A 252 34.69 -8.77 -24.12
N ASN A 253 35.73 -7.97 -24.26
CA ASN A 253 36.33 -7.61 -25.55
C ASN A 253 37.86 -7.57 -25.38
N LYS A 254 38.51 -8.68 -25.74
CA LYS A 254 39.97 -8.86 -25.74
C LYS A 254 40.57 -8.50 -27.08
#